data_AF-A0A7W1TJC8-F1
#
_entry.id   AF-A0A7W1TJC8-F1
#
_cell.length_a   1.000
_cell.length_b   1.000
_cell.length_c   1.000
_cell.angle_alpha   90.00
_cell.angle_beta   90.00
_cell.angle_gamma   90.00
#
_symmetry.space_group_name_H-M   'P 1'
#
loop_
_entity.id
_entity.type
_entity.pdbx_description
1 polymer ?
#
loop_
_entity_poly.entity_id
_entity_poly.type
_entity_poly.pdbx_seq_one_letter_code
_entity_poly.pdbx_strand_id
1 'polypeptide(L)'
;MQYPAFRAAGWPIGSGSVESANKLVVEDRLKGSGMHWARENVNPLLALRNAVCNDRWDEVWSQIEGEQRTQVQAERQQRRCARTPGHYLPPAPALRPRVAQADRPQADVPHPVLVPPEVLSPHRPATDHPWRRAWSKRQQAEQVPATT
;
A
#
# COMPACT_ATOMS: atom_id res chain seq x y z
N MET A 1 -6.97 -23.97 34.11
CA MET A 1 -7.45 -24.43 32.79
C MET A 1 -8.40 -25.61 32.98
N GLN A 2 -9.56 -25.62 32.31
CA GLN A 2 -10.62 -26.65 32.51
C GLN A 2 -10.42 -27.88 31.59
N TYR A 3 -9.26 -28.54 31.71
CA TYR A 3 -8.90 -29.71 30.90
C TYR A 3 -9.97 -30.84 30.85
N PRO A 4 -10.64 -31.18 31.97
CA PRO A 4 -11.67 -32.23 31.96
C PRO A 4 -12.88 -31.89 31.08
N ALA A 5 -13.31 -30.63 31.07
CA ALA A 5 -14.45 -30.18 30.27
C ALA A 5 -14.15 -30.26 28.76
N PHE A 6 -12.95 -29.88 28.35
CA PHE A 6 -12.52 -29.96 26.96
C PHE A 6 -12.35 -31.41 26.47
N ARG A 7 -11.89 -32.33 27.33
CA ARG A 7 -11.84 -33.76 26.97
C ARG A 7 -13.25 -34.33 26.84
N ALA A 8 -14.15 -33.99 27.75
CA ALA A 8 -15.54 -34.41 27.70
C ALA A 8 -16.25 -33.90 26.43
N ALA A 9 -15.87 -32.72 25.94
CA ALA A 9 -16.36 -32.15 24.69
C ALA A 9 -15.68 -32.73 23.42
N GLY A 10 -14.73 -33.67 23.56
CA GLY A 10 -14.05 -34.32 22.43
C GLY A 10 -13.00 -33.45 21.73
N TRP A 11 -12.49 -32.41 22.40
CA TRP A 11 -11.51 -31.52 21.79
C TRP A 11 -10.15 -32.23 21.71
N PRO A 12 -9.40 -32.10 20.61
CA PRO A 12 -8.06 -32.68 20.49
C PRO A 12 -7.08 -31.85 21.33
N ILE A 13 -7.00 -32.13 22.63
CA ILE A 13 -6.09 -31.46 23.55
C ILE A 13 -4.73 -32.16 23.51
N GLY A 14 -3.71 -31.46 23.02
CA GLY A 14 -2.35 -32.00 22.92
C GLY A 14 -2.19 -33.01 21.79
N SER A 15 -2.65 -32.68 20.58
CA SER A 15 -2.30 -33.50 19.42
C SER A 15 -0.88 -33.17 18.97
N GLY A 16 -0.01 -34.18 18.97
CA GLY A 16 1.38 -34.02 18.52
C GLY A 16 1.48 -33.44 17.11
N SER A 17 0.48 -33.67 16.26
CA SER A 17 0.39 -33.08 14.92
C SER A 17 0.22 -31.55 14.95
N VAL A 18 -0.63 -31.02 15.85
CA VAL A 18 -0.80 -29.56 15.99
C VAL A 18 0.44 -28.91 16.60
N GLU A 19 1.06 -29.55 17.59
CA GLU A 19 2.31 -29.08 18.17
C GLU A 19 3.46 -29.09 17.14
N SER A 20 3.54 -30.14 16.33
CA SER A 20 4.51 -30.24 15.24
C SER A 20 4.26 -29.18 14.17
N ALA A 21 2.99 -28.94 13.80
CA ALA A 21 2.63 -27.89 12.86
C ALA A 21 3.02 -26.49 13.38
N ASN A 22 2.80 -26.21 14.67
CA ASN A 22 3.23 -24.95 15.29
C ASN A 22 4.76 -24.78 15.19
N LYS A 23 5.51 -25.83 15.51
CA LYS A 23 6.98 -25.81 15.42
C LYS A 23 7.48 -25.53 14.00
N LEU A 24 6.87 -26.14 12.99
CA LEU A 24 7.30 -26.02 11.59
C LEU A 24 6.84 -24.73 10.92
N VAL A 25 5.61 -24.29 11.17
CA VAL A 25 5.02 -23.15 10.46
C VAL A 25 5.33 -21.84 11.17
N VAL A 26 5.24 -21.84 12.51
CA VAL A 26 5.34 -20.61 13.32
C VAL A 26 6.75 -20.45 13.84
N GLU A 27 7.26 -21.42 14.61
CA GLU A 27 8.54 -21.25 15.31
C GLU A 27 9.71 -21.10 14.33
N ASP A 28 9.79 -21.94 13.30
CA ASP A 28 10.88 -21.90 12.31
C ASP A 28 11.11 -20.50 11.70
N ARG A 29 10.04 -19.70 11.57
CA ARG A 29 10.14 -18.36 10.96
C ARG A 29 10.07 -17.20 11.92
N LEU A 30 9.27 -17.31 12.98
CA LEU A 30 8.99 -16.21 13.89
C LEU A 30 9.87 -16.23 15.14
N LYS A 31 10.51 -17.36 15.43
CA LYS A 31 11.33 -17.55 16.63
C LYS A 31 12.80 -17.66 16.23
N GLY A 32 13.62 -16.77 16.75
CA GLY A 32 15.06 -16.76 16.51
C GLY A 32 15.70 -15.47 16.99
N SER A 33 17.01 -15.52 17.24
CA SER A 33 17.76 -14.35 17.69
C SER A 33 17.71 -13.24 16.64
N GLY A 34 17.45 -12.01 17.06
CA GLY A 34 17.38 -10.84 16.18
C GLY A 34 16.15 -10.76 15.27
N MET A 35 15.17 -11.65 15.43
CA MET A 35 13.94 -11.61 14.65
C MET A 35 12.92 -10.69 15.30
N HIS A 36 12.66 -9.54 14.68
CA HIS A 36 11.61 -8.61 15.09
C HIS A 36 10.58 -8.47 13.99
N TRP A 37 9.31 -8.64 14.36
CA TRP A 37 8.18 -8.60 13.45
C TRP A 37 7.20 -7.53 13.90
N ALA A 38 6.75 -6.71 12.97
CA ALA A 38 5.60 -5.86 13.20
C ALA A 38 4.35 -6.73 13.33
N ARG A 39 3.49 -6.44 14.31
CA ARG A 39 2.36 -7.31 14.70
C ARG A 39 1.39 -7.53 13.54
N GLU A 40 1.19 -6.50 12.74
CA GLU A 40 0.39 -6.49 11.52
C GLU A 40 0.89 -7.46 10.45
N ASN A 41 2.19 -7.77 10.44
CA ASN A 41 2.82 -8.62 9.42
C ASN A 41 2.91 -10.10 9.83
N VAL A 42 2.64 -10.42 11.10
CA VAL A 42 2.73 -11.80 11.61
C VAL A 42 1.73 -12.72 10.91
N ASN A 43 0.45 -12.33 10.86
CA ASN A 43 -0.59 -13.17 10.26
C ASN A 43 -0.40 -13.36 8.74
N PRO A 44 -0.14 -12.31 7.93
CA PRO A 44 0.18 -12.49 6.51
C PRO A 44 1.39 -13.41 6.28
N LEU A 45 2.44 -13.29 7.10
CA LEU A 45 3.62 -14.14 6.99
C LEU A 45 3.29 -15.62 7.28
N LEU A 46 2.48 -15.88 8.31
CA LEU A 46 2.04 -17.22 8.64
C LEU A 46 1.16 -17.83 7.55
N ALA A 47 0.30 -17.05 6.91
CA ALA A 47 -0.51 -17.52 5.78
C ALA A 47 0.37 -17.98 4.60
N LEU A 48 1.39 -17.18 4.26
CA LEU A 48 2.37 -17.55 3.23
C LEU A 48 3.17 -18.80 3.61
N ARG A 49 3.64 -18.90 4.86
CA ARG A 49 4.35 -20.08 5.34
C ARG A 49 3.47 -21.32 5.31
N ASN A 50 2.19 -21.21 5.66
CA ASN A 50 1.24 -22.31 5.56
C ASN A 50 1.08 -22.79 4.12
N ALA A 51 1.02 -21.88 3.15
CA ALA A 51 0.96 -22.25 1.73
C ALA A 51 2.19 -23.06 1.29
N VAL A 52 3.38 -22.65 1.73
CA VAL A 52 4.64 -23.38 1.44
C VAL A 52 4.66 -24.75 2.13
N CYS A 53 4.33 -24.82 3.42
CA CYS A 53 4.37 -26.08 4.17
C CYS A 53 3.35 -27.13 3.70
N ASN A 54 2.31 -26.71 2.98
CA ASN A 54 1.29 -27.61 2.41
C ASN A 54 1.45 -27.80 0.89
N ASP A 55 2.56 -27.36 0.29
CA ASP A 55 2.81 -27.45 -1.17
C ASP A 55 1.70 -26.81 -2.03
N ARG A 56 1.04 -25.76 -1.50
CA ARG A 56 -0.06 -25.01 -2.14
C ARG A 56 0.34 -23.59 -2.52
N TRP A 57 1.63 -23.37 -2.73
CA TRP A 57 2.17 -22.06 -3.04
C TRP A 57 1.51 -21.44 -4.27
N ASP A 58 1.44 -22.18 -5.38
CA ASP A 58 0.93 -21.66 -6.66
C ASP A 58 -0.54 -21.24 -6.59
N GLU A 59 -1.36 -22.02 -5.86
CA GLU A 59 -2.78 -21.72 -5.65
C GLU A 59 -2.94 -20.43 -4.83
N VAL A 60 -2.28 -20.36 -3.67
CA VAL A 60 -2.38 -19.20 -2.77
C VAL A 60 -1.80 -17.96 -3.42
N TRP A 61 -0.67 -18.08 -4.12
CA TRP A 61 -0.05 -16.95 -4.81
C TRP A 61 -0.94 -16.40 -5.93
N SER A 62 -1.61 -17.29 -6.68
CA SER A 62 -2.56 -16.88 -7.72
C SER A 62 -3.75 -16.10 -7.15
N GLN A 63 -4.27 -16.52 -6.00
CA GLN A 63 -5.34 -15.81 -5.28
C GLN A 63 -4.86 -14.41 -4.84
N ILE A 64 -3.69 -14.34 -4.18
CA ILE A 64 -3.10 -13.07 -3.73
C ILE A 64 -2.88 -12.13 -4.92
N GLU A 65 -2.32 -12.61 -6.04
CA GLU A 65 -2.15 -11.77 -7.23
C GLU A 65 -3.48 -11.22 -7.76
N GLY A 66 -4.54 -12.04 -7.78
CA GLY A 66 -5.88 -11.63 -8.20
C GLY A 66 -6.46 -10.54 -7.31
N GLU A 67 -6.35 -10.71 -6.00
CA GLU A 67 -6.82 -9.74 -5.00
C GLU A 67 -6.06 -8.41 -5.12
N GLN A 68 -4.72 -8.46 -5.19
CA GLN A 68 -3.88 -7.27 -5.33
C GLN A 68 -4.20 -6.50 -6.61
N ARG A 69 -4.42 -7.19 -7.74
CA ARG A 69 -4.83 -6.54 -9.00
C ARG A 69 -6.18 -5.85 -8.86
N THR A 70 -7.15 -6.53 -8.23
CA THR A 70 -8.50 -5.99 -8.01
C THR A 70 -8.46 -4.75 -7.11
N GLN A 71 -7.67 -4.80 -6.04
CA GLN A 71 -7.49 -3.66 -5.13
C GLN A 71 -6.87 -2.47 -5.85
N VAL A 72 -5.78 -2.67 -6.60
CA VAL A 72 -5.14 -1.59 -7.37
C VAL A 72 -6.11 -1.00 -8.40
N GLN A 73 -6.97 -1.82 -9.04
CA GLN A 73 -8.00 -1.32 -9.95
C GLN A 73 -9.05 -0.49 -9.20
N ALA A 74 -9.55 -0.97 -8.06
CA ALA A 74 -10.53 -0.27 -7.23
C ALA A 74 -9.98 1.08 -6.74
N GLU A 75 -8.75 1.13 -6.24
CA GLU A 75 -8.09 2.37 -5.82
C GLU A 75 -7.94 3.37 -6.98
N ARG A 76 -7.59 2.89 -8.18
CA ARG A 76 -7.51 3.74 -9.38
C ARG A 76 -8.88 4.30 -9.76
N GLN A 77 -9.93 3.48 -9.68
CA GLN A 77 -11.31 3.92 -9.94
C GLN A 77 -11.77 4.95 -8.92
N GLN A 78 -11.50 4.72 -7.63
CA GLN A 78 -11.78 5.67 -6.55
C GLN A 78 -11.07 7.01 -6.78
N ARG A 79 -9.78 7.00 -7.14
CA ARG A 79 -9.04 8.22 -7.49
C ARG A 79 -9.63 8.94 -8.70
N ARG A 80 -10.19 8.20 -9.67
CA ARG A 80 -10.85 8.78 -10.84
C ARG A 80 -12.18 9.44 -10.49
N CYS A 81 -13.02 8.83 -9.66
CA CYS A 81 -14.31 9.43 -9.27
C CYS A 81 -14.16 10.54 -8.23
N ALA A 82 -13.13 10.47 -7.37
CA ALA A 82 -12.79 11.52 -6.40
C ALA A 82 -12.18 12.76 -7.07
N ARG A 83 -11.71 12.66 -8.32
CA ARG A 83 -11.46 13.85 -9.15
C ARG A 83 -12.82 14.48 -9.45
N THR A 84 -13.18 15.51 -8.69
CA THR A 84 -14.28 16.41 -9.01
C THR A 84 -14.18 16.75 -10.50
N PRO A 85 -15.23 16.47 -11.32
CA PRO A 85 -15.34 17.12 -12.61
C PRO A 85 -15.35 18.60 -12.26
N GLY A 86 -14.27 19.32 -12.59
CA GLY A 86 -14.13 20.73 -12.26
C GLY A 86 -15.45 21.40 -12.61
N HIS A 87 -16.07 22.04 -11.61
CA HIS A 87 -17.35 22.71 -11.72
C HIS A 87 -17.39 23.39 -13.07
N TYR A 88 -18.14 22.81 -14.02
CA TYR A 88 -18.28 23.38 -15.34
C TYR A 88 -19.17 24.58 -15.10
N LEU A 89 -18.56 25.72 -14.76
CA LEU A 89 -19.25 26.98 -14.90
C LEU A 89 -19.44 27.08 -16.41
N PRO A 90 -20.68 27.00 -16.93
CA PRO A 90 -20.89 27.31 -18.34
C PRO A 90 -20.17 28.64 -18.59
N PRO A 91 -19.41 28.78 -19.69
CA PRO A 91 -18.71 30.03 -19.97
C PRO A 91 -19.76 31.13 -19.81
N ALA A 92 -19.52 32.04 -18.85
CA ALA A 92 -20.45 33.11 -18.53
C ALA A 92 -20.89 33.70 -19.88
N PRO A 93 -22.20 33.75 -20.20
CA PRO A 93 -22.66 34.19 -21.50
C PRO A 93 -21.93 35.48 -21.78
N ALA A 94 -21.12 35.50 -22.85
CA ALA A 94 -20.19 36.59 -23.11
C ALA A 94 -20.95 37.89 -22.96
N LEU A 95 -20.75 38.58 -21.82
CA LEU A 95 -21.28 39.91 -21.62
C LEU A 95 -20.55 40.68 -22.70
N ARG A 96 -21.28 40.94 -23.79
CA ARG A 96 -20.78 41.72 -24.92
C ARG A 96 -20.07 42.91 -24.32
N PRO A 97 -18.82 43.20 -24.72
CA PRO A 97 -18.11 44.33 -24.16
C PRO A 97 -19.00 45.55 -24.35
N ARG A 98 -19.60 46.05 -23.26
CA ARG A 98 -20.17 47.38 -23.26
C ARG A 98 -18.99 48.26 -23.55
N VAL A 99 -19.00 48.91 -24.70
CA VAL A 99 -18.03 49.93 -25.07
C VAL A 99 -18.14 51.02 -24.00
N ALA A 100 -17.37 50.86 -22.93
CA ALA A 100 -17.19 51.86 -21.90
C ALA A 100 -16.16 52.81 -22.49
N GLN A 101 -16.66 54.00 -22.84
CA GLN A 101 -15.85 55.11 -23.28
C GLN A 101 -14.63 55.28 -22.38
N ALA A 102 -13.48 55.51 -23.01
CA ALA A 102 -12.23 55.74 -22.33
C ALA A 102 -12.35 57.00 -21.45
N ASP A 103 -12.24 56.83 -20.14
CA ASP A 103 -11.93 57.93 -19.25
C ASP A 103 -10.87 57.54 -18.22
N ARG A 104 -9.65 58.01 -18.54
CA ARG A 104 -8.53 58.46 -17.70
C ARG A 104 -7.74 57.49 -16.81
N PRO A 105 -6.40 57.68 -16.74
CA PRO A 105 -5.50 56.83 -15.98
C PRO A 105 -5.52 57.18 -14.49
N GLN A 106 -5.66 56.18 -13.63
CA GLN A 106 -5.51 56.34 -12.19
C GLN A 106 -4.29 55.57 -11.70
N ALA A 107 -3.47 56.28 -10.92
CA ALA A 107 -2.07 56.01 -10.63
C ALA A 107 -1.79 54.70 -9.88
N ASP A 108 -0.62 54.13 -10.18
CA ASP A 108 0.01 52.98 -9.53
C ASP A 108 0.13 53.19 -8.02
N VAL A 109 -0.39 52.23 -7.24
CA VAL A 109 -0.09 52.11 -5.81
C VAL A 109 0.55 50.73 -5.60
N PRO A 110 1.81 50.64 -5.16
CA PRO A 110 2.47 49.35 -4.98
C PRO A 110 1.93 48.65 -3.73
N HIS A 111 1.31 47.48 -3.92
CA HIS A 111 0.99 46.58 -2.83
C HIS A 111 2.23 45.73 -2.45
N PRO A 112 2.55 45.57 -1.16
CA PRO A 112 3.64 44.71 -0.74
C PRO A 112 3.27 43.24 -0.98
N VAL A 113 4.14 42.54 -1.71
CA VAL A 113 4.04 41.09 -1.93
C VAL A 113 4.33 40.38 -0.59
N LEU A 114 3.32 39.76 -0.01
CA LEU A 114 3.50 38.81 1.10
C LEU A 114 4.07 37.52 0.53
N VAL A 115 5.36 37.28 0.77
CA VAL A 115 6.03 36.00 0.49
C VAL A 115 5.46 34.95 1.46
N PRO A 116 4.92 33.81 0.99
CA PRO A 116 4.49 32.73 1.88
C PRO A 116 5.69 32.13 2.63
N PRO A 117 5.57 31.74 3.90
CA PRO A 117 6.64 31.09 4.63
C PRO A 117 6.98 29.74 4.00
N GLU A 118 8.28 29.54 3.81
CA GLU A 118 8.90 28.33 3.28
C GLU A 118 8.47 27.10 4.10
N VAL A 119 7.61 26.27 3.51
CA VAL A 119 7.20 25.00 4.11
C VAL A 119 8.41 24.07 4.05
N LEU A 120 9.06 23.87 5.20
CA LEU A 120 10.05 22.84 5.43
C LEU A 120 9.49 21.50 4.94
N SER A 121 9.92 21.10 3.75
CA SER A 121 9.53 19.84 3.15
C SER A 121 10.18 18.69 3.94
N PRO A 122 9.46 17.60 4.24
CA PRO A 122 10.06 16.43 4.88
C PRO A 122 11.18 15.91 3.99
N HIS A 123 12.37 15.71 4.57
CA HIS A 123 13.57 15.26 3.86
C HIS A 123 13.25 14.07 2.96
N ARG A 124 13.13 14.37 1.66
CA ARG A 124 12.95 13.37 0.63
C ARG A 124 14.34 12.79 0.36
N PRO A 125 14.55 11.46 0.51
CA PRO A 125 15.81 10.84 0.11
C PRO A 125 16.13 11.18 -1.34
N ALA A 126 17.40 11.45 -1.61
CA ALA A 126 17.91 11.84 -2.91
C ALA A 126 17.40 10.91 -4.02
N THR A 127 17.22 11.47 -5.22
CA THR A 127 16.55 10.82 -6.36
C THR A 127 17.24 9.52 -6.79
N ASP A 128 18.52 9.39 -6.48
CA ASP A 128 19.40 8.27 -6.75
C ASP A 128 19.34 7.15 -5.68
N HIS A 129 18.61 7.34 -4.58
CA HIS A 129 18.58 6.34 -3.51
C HIS A 129 17.98 5.00 -4.00
N PRO A 130 18.63 3.85 -3.76
CA PRO A 130 18.26 2.56 -4.34
C PRO A 130 16.80 2.14 -4.10
N TRP A 131 16.21 2.49 -2.95
CA TRP A 131 14.81 2.21 -2.61
C TRP A 131 13.75 3.01 -3.39
N ARG A 132 14.15 4.03 -4.17
CA ARG A 132 13.22 4.80 -5.03
C ARG A 132 12.99 4.10 -6.36
N ARG A 133 13.83 3.15 -6.73
CA ARG A 133 13.65 2.35 -7.94
C ARG A 133 12.47 1.42 -7.72
N ALA A 134 11.45 1.53 -8.56
CA ALA A 134 10.32 0.62 -8.53
C ALA A 134 10.85 -0.82 -8.70
N TRP A 135 10.57 -1.67 -7.71
CA TRP A 135 10.96 -3.08 -7.74
C TRP A 135 10.31 -3.72 -8.97
N SER A 136 11.12 -4.02 -9.99
CA SER A 136 10.63 -4.52 -11.28
C SER A 136 10.83 -6.03 -11.34
N LYS A 137 9.83 -6.77 -11.83
CA LYS A 137 9.95 -8.20 -12.19
C LYS A 137 11.19 -8.49 -13.07
N ARG A 138 11.68 -7.49 -13.81
CA ARG A 138 12.89 -7.60 -14.64
C ARG A 138 14.17 -7.82 -13.83
N GLN A 139 14.28 -7.20 -12.65
CA GLN A 139 15.42 -7.40 -11.75
C GLN A 139 15.37 -8.73 -11.01
N GLN A 140 14.19 -9.34 -10.89
CA GLN A 140 14.03 -10.70 -10.36
C GLN A 140 14.64 -11.72 -11.33
N ALA A 141 14.44 -11.54 -12.64
CA ALA A 141 14.97 -12.44 -13.67
C ALA A 141 16.49 -12.39 -13.78
N GLU A 142 17.12 -11.25 -13.49
CA GLU A 142 18.58 -11.09 -13.51
C GLU A 142 19.31 -11.73 -12.32
N GLN A 143 18.58 -12.05 -11.23
CA GLN A 143 19.17 -12.67 -10.03
C GLN A 143 19.01 -14.19 -9.96
N VAL A 144 18.28 -14.81 -10.90
CA VAL A 144 18.20 -16.28 -10.96
C VAL A 144 19.41 -16.76 -11.78
N PRO A 145 20.43 -17.39 -11.17
CA PRO A 145 21.48 -18.02 -11.97
C PRO A 145 20.84 -19.13 -12.81
N ALA A 146 21.17 -19.16 -14.10
CA ALA A 146 20.74 -20.22 -15.00
C ALA A 146 21.31 -21.56 -14.49
N THR A 147 20.46 -22.34 -13.84
CA THR A 147 20.80 -23.69 -13.39
C THR A 147 21.07 -24.54 -14.64
N THR A 148 22.34 -24.91 -14.84
CA THR A 148 22.79 -25.97 -15.75
C THR A 148 22.72 -27.30 -15.03
#